data_AF-A0A7S2M091-F1
#
_entry.id   AF-A0A7S2M091-F1
#
_cell.length_a   1.000
_cell.length_b   1.000
_cell.length_c   1.000
_cell.angle_alpha   90.00
_cell.angle_beta   90.00
_cell.angle_gamma   90.00
#
_symmetry.space_group_name_H-M   'P 1'
#
loop_
_entity.id
_entity.type
_entity.pdbx_description
1 polymer ?
#
loop_
_entity_poly.entity_id
_entity_poly.type
_entity_poly.pdbx_seq_one_letter_code
_entity_poly.pdbx_strand_id
1 'polypeptide(L)'
;YTSLHVRRDDLQYKDAVISDDRWWDNTKEIYQEKEILYIATDEKNKRFFDNFAASHDLRFLDDYWDALDLGSFNKEHLGMLDAIVASRGRAFVGTYYSTFTGYITRMRGYHGMSKLTNWYSWNPKKLEMQQGEFFAPASSFEREYPVGWVDIDGDTRVTADRDYINPTVYDKVEPGQIAPAHLKATNSDEPEGHQTPDAKISQEREATEKETLIGFSPKEDEKLVLAADGTKMYVIFSTDCSLFQQWQSYLFFFSAFRVRQPGIITRIASGCTDEEKKQTEQWHNDHIALISDRYKIFFTPKFSHIDEDAEAGGDYKYFNKPFGTKYYIENSSDFGWEESSGKLTNAKDNEVIILVDPDMLLLQPLTTDFSDSSVKFWQPFKKYIVERKKKVAPGAMFGQTYGLGAKWMNFNSLAGPGSPAHDVDMRDAQLLYQVGPPYIGVASDMFRVVNRWTELVRAVHKEKPQLLSEMYAYQLAAADQKLPHGVVDSMMISGVDAYGEAWDYIDALPNEEVCRMGASPNPSAYPLPTLLHYCQYYGVANVVFAKRSIPTNFVTCQSPLLEEPPIDAMSSQYAYMFGRDGKRQDLDSKDHKRHVFSSCAMTSAMNEAALFFKLHHCDKSEANTEKKISLVRS
;
A
#
# COMPACT_ATOMS: atom_id res chain seq x y z
N TYR A 1 22.29 -19.06 24.90
CA TYR A 1 21.78 -17.70 24.69
C TYR A 1 21.89 -17.42 23.21
N THR A 2 20.90 -16.73 22.67
CA THR A 2 20.93 -16.17 21.32
C THR A 2 21.28 -14.69 21.44
N SER A 3 22.09 -14.19 20.52
CA SER A 3 22.53 -12.80 20.51
C SER A 3 21.88 -12.03 19.37
N LEU A 4 21.47 -10.80 19.65
CA LEU A 4 20.89 -9.89 18.67
C LEU A 4 21.76 -8.64 18.59
N HIS A 5 21.92 -8.10 17.38
CA HIS A 5 22.40 -6.75 17.19
C HIS A 5 21.36 -5.89 16.47
N VAL A 6 20.71 -5.00 17.22
CA VAL A 6 19.62 -4.14 16.75
C VAL A 6 20.15 -2.72 16.61
N ARG A 7 20.37 -2.27 15.36
CA ARG A 7 20.79 -0.91 15.02
C ARG A 7 19.59 -0.10 14.56
N ARG A 8 19.23 0.96 15.28
CA ARG A 8 18.02 1.76 14.99
C ARG A 8 18.28 3.23 14.70
N ASP A 9 19.40 3.78 15.13
CA ASP A 9 19.65 5.23 15.09
C ASP A 9 19.97 5.74 13.66
N ASP A 10 21.11 6.37 13.46
CA ASP A 10 21.56 7.02 12.22
C ASP A 10 21.92 6.05 11.07
N LEU A 11 21.33 4.84 11.02
CA LEU A 11 21.58 3.89 9.94
C LEU A 11 21.16 4.51 8.59
N GLN A 12 22.10 4.56 7.65
CA GLN A 12 21.91 5.14 6.31
C GLN A 12 20.84 4.41 5.50
N TYR A 13 20.73 3.09 5.65
CA TYR A 13 19.80 2.22 4.93
C TYR A 13 18.57 1.92 5.78
N LYS A 14 17.53 2.75 5.61
CA LYS A 14 16.33 2.71 6.47
C LYS A 14 15.47 1.46 6.27
N ASP A 15 15.61 0.73 5.17
CA ASP A 15 14.84 -0.50 4.91
C ASP A 15 15.13 -1.63 5.91
N ALA A 16 16.37 -1.67 6.43
CA ALA A 16 16.78 -2.60 7.47
C ALA A 16 16.42 -2.11 8.90
N VAL A 17 15.93 -0.87 9.05
CA VAL A 17 15.42 -0.35 10.33
C VAL A 17 13.94 -0.71 10.44
N ILE A 18 13.68 -1.95 10.82
CA ILE A 18 12.32 -2.48 10.96
C ILE A 18 11.79 -2.31 12.39
N SER A 19 10.47 -2.35 12.54
CA SER A 19 9.77 -2.25 13.82
C SER A 19 9.97 -3.49 14.69
N ASP A 20 9.69 -3.39 15.98
CA ASP A 20 9.85 -4.45 16.99
C ASP A 20 9.05 -5.71 16.65
N ASP A 21 7.82 -5.54 16.17
CA ASP A 21 6.94 -6.62 15.73
C ASP A 21 7.54 -7.36 14.53
N ARG A 22 8.06 -6.63 13.54
CA ARG A 22 8.77 -7.22 12.39
C ARG A 22 10.05 -7.90 12.82
N TRP A 23 10.81 -7.31 13.74
CA TRP A 23 11.99 -7.95 14.33
C TRP A 23 11.62 -9.30 14.94
N TRP A 24 10.59 -9.34 15.79
CA TRP A 24 10.10 -10.57 16.40
C TRP A 24 9.58 -11.57 15.37
N ASP A 25 8.63 -11.18 14.51
CA ASP A 25 8.00 -12.08 13.54
C ASP A 25 8.99 -12.68 12.54
N ASN A 26 10.01 -11.92 12.16
CA ASN A 26 11.03 -12.38 11.23
C ASN A 26 12.05 -13.32 11.87
N THR A 27 12.09 -13.43 13.20
CA THR A 27 13.24 -14.08 13.88
C THR A 27 12.85 -15.02 15.01
N LYS A 28 11.59 -15.01 15.46
CA LYS A 28 11.10 -15.79 16.59
C LYS A 28 11.34 -17.29 16.45
N GLU A 29 11.36 -17.81 15.23
CA GLU A 29 11.64 -19.23 14.97
C GLU A 29 13.11 -19.63 15.19
N ILE A 30 14.01 -18.66 15.37
CA ILE A 30 15.44 -18.88 15.65
C ILE A 30 15.69 -19.12 17.15
N TYR A 31 14.82 -18.56 18.00
CA TYR A 31 14.98 -18.57 19.46
C TYR A 31 14.44 -19.86 20.07
N GLN A 32 15.17 -20.43 21.01
CA GLN A 32 14.65 -21.55 21.81
C GLN A 32 13.73 -21.01 22.91
N GLU A 33 12.68 -21.76 23.24
CA GLU A 33 11.71 -21.37 24.29
C GLU A 33 12.44 -20.97 25.58
N LYS A 34 12.15 -19.77 26.11
CA LYS A 34 12.74 -19.21 27.34
C LYS A 34 14.27 -19.07 27.32
N GLU A 35 14.89 -19.10 26.14
CA GLU A 35 16.33 -18.85 26.00
C GLU A 35 16.68 -17.41 26.38
N ILE A 36 17.83 -17.20 27.03
CA ILE A 36 18.39 -15.86 27.24
C ILE A 36 18.68 -15.21 25.89
N LEU A 37 18.21 -13.98 25.69
CA LEU A 37 18.50 -13.16 24.53
C LEU A 37 19.43 -12.00 24.93
N TYR A 38 20.69 -12.05 24.47
CA TYR A 38 21.62 -10.95 24.65
C TYR A 38 21.41 -9.92 23.54
N ILE A 39 21.18 -8.66 23.87
CA ILE A 39 20.82 -7.62 22.92
C ILE A 39 21.89 -6.51 22.96
N ALA A 40 22.70 -6.45 21.91
CA ALA A 40 23.53 -5.29 21.60
C ALA A 40 22.70 -4.28 20.80
N THR A 41 22.53 -3.06 21.29
CA THR A 41 21.67 -2.07 20.62
C THR A 41 22.04 -0.63 20.96
N ASP A 42 21.76 0.27 20.04
CA ASP A 42 21.73 1.73 20.27
C ASP A 42 20.34 2.25 20.64
N GLU A 43 19.32 1.38 20.69
CA GLU A 43 17.96 1.73 21.09
C GLU A 43 17.90 1.99 22.59
N LYS A 44 17.56 3.24 22.96
CA LYS A 44 17.44 3.67 24.34
C LYS A 44 16.10 3.28 24.97
N ASN A 45 15.05 3.16 24.17
CA ASN A 45 13.73 2.76 24.62
C ASN A 45 13.60 1.24 24.67
N LYS A 46 13.85 0.67 25.86
CA LYS A 46 13.76 -0.78 26.09
C LYS A 46 12.39 -1.40 25.78
N ARG A 47 11.31 -0.60 25.70
CA ARG A 47 9.97 -1.07 25.27
C ARG A 47 9.94 -1.62 23.84
N PHE A 48 10.93 -1.24 23.02
CA PHE A 48 11.12 -1.86 21.71
C PHE A 48 11.28 -3.39 21.80
N PHE A 49 11.71 -3.92 22.94
CA PHE A 49 11.94 -5.35 23.11
C PHE A 49 10.80 -6.09 23.84
N ASP A 50 9.64 -5.45 24.05
CA ASP A 50 8.53 -6.04 24.82
C ASP A 50 8.05 -7.39 24.25
N ASN A 51 8.01 -7.53 22.92
CA ASN A 51 7.65 -8.80 22.26
C ASN A 51 8.63 -9.94 22.59
N PHE A 52 9.91 -9.61 22.79
CA PHE A 52 10.94 -10.57 23.16
C PHE A 52 10.85 -10.91 24.65
N ALA A 53 10.67 -9.88 25.49
CA ALA A 53 10.57 -10.02 26.95
C ALA A 53 9.37 -10.87 27.38
N ALA A 54 8.32 -10.95 26.56
CA ALA A 54 7.15 -11.78 26.82
C ALA A 54 7.47 -13.29 26.95
N SER A 55 8.53 -13.76 26.27
CA SER A 55 8.88 -15.19 26.20
C SER A 55 10.33 -15.51 26.56
N HIS A 56 11.17 -14.50 26.78
CA HIS A 56 12.62 -14.65 26.97
C HIS A 56 13.20 -13.73 28.05
N ASP A 57 14.28 -14.18 28.70
CA ASP A 57 15.10 -13.33 29.59
C ASP A 57 16.03 -12.48 28.74
N LEU A 58 15.81 -11.15 28.74
CA LEU A 58 16.61 -10.22 27.94
C LEU A 58 17.77 -9.69 28.75
N ARG A 59 18.97 -9.74 28.16
CA ARG A 59 20.20 -9.22 28.77
C ARG A 59 20.84 -8.20 27.85
N PHE A 60 21.32 -7.12 28.43
CA PHE A 60 22.02 -6.04 27.77
C PHE A 60 23.35 -5.80 28.48
N LEU A 61 24.28 -5.07 27.85
CA LEU A 61 25.56 -4.76 28.48
C LEU A 61 25.38 -3.91 29.76
N ASP A 62 24.41 -2.99 29.77
CA ASP A 62 24.11 -2.13 30.91
C ASP A 62 23.58 -2.89 32.14
N ASP A 63 23.03 -4.11 31.97
CA ASP A 63 22.64 -4.97 33.09
C ASP A 63 23.83 -5.44 33.95
N TYR A 64 25.06 -5.31 33.43
CA TYR A 64 26.30 -5.72 34.08
C TYR A 64 27.18 -4.54 34.52
N TRP A 65 26.63 -3.33 34.52
CA TRP A 65 27.39 -2.09 34.75
C TRP A 65 28.24 -2.13 36.03
N ASP A 66 27.61 -2.44 37.16
CA ASP A 66 28.30 -2.50 38.46
C ASP A 66 29.12 -3.79 38.62
N ALA A 67 28.60 -4.90 38.10
CA ALA A 67 29.22 -6.22 38.25
C ALA A 67 30.58 -6.34 37.53
N LEU A 68 30.76 -5.59 36.45
CA LEU A 68 31.98 -5.59 35.64
C LEU A 68 32.76 -4.27 35.72
N ASP A 69 32.37 -3.36 36.62
CA ASP A 69 32.93 -2.00 36.74
C ASP A 69 33.05 -1.29 35.38
N LEU A 70 31.97 -1.33 34.59
CA LEU A 70 31.96 -0.80 33.21
C LEU A 70 32.20 0.71 33.17
N GLY A 71 31.93 1.42 34.28
CA GLY A 71 32.23 2.84 34.43
C GLY A 71 33.71 3.18 34.36
N SER A 72 34.61 2.20 34.55
CA SER A 72 36.06 2.38 34.40
C SER A 72 36.54 2.37 32.94
N PHE A 73 35.70 1.95 31.99
CA PHE A 73 36.03 1.87 30.57
C PHE A 73 35.59 3.12 29.80
N ASN A 74 36.42 3.56 28.86
CA ASN A 74 35.99 4.57 27.88
C ASN A 74 34.83 4.03 27.02
N LYS A 75 33.94 4.94 26.58
CA LYS A 75 32.73 4.60 25.80
C LYS A 75 33.05 3.78 24.55
N GLU A 76 34.18 4.02 23.91
CA GLU A 76 34.64 3.32 22.71
C GLU A 76 34.92 1.84 22.98
N HIS A 77 35.37 1.49 24.20
CA HIS A 77 35.62 0.11 24.59
C HIS A 77 34.32 -0.66 24.90
N LEU A 78 33.26 0.02 25.34
CA LEU A 78 31.97 -0.63 25.62
C LEU A 78 31.38 -1.27 24.37
N GLY A 79 31.46 -0.60 23.22
CA GLY A 79 31.05 -1.18 21.93
C GLY A 79 31.89 -2.40 21.53
N MET A 80 33.17 -2.43 21.88
CA MET A 80 34.03 -3.59 21.63
C MET A 80 33.64 -4.78 22.52
N LEU A 81 33.34 -4.52 23.80
CA LEU A 81 32.81 -5.54 24.72
C LEU A 81 31.49 -6.13 24.21
N ASP A 82 30.56 -5.27 23.78
CA ASP A 82 29.28 -5.67 23.20
C ASP A 82 29.46 -6.61 22.00
N ALA A 83 30.38 -6.25 21.09
CA ALA A 83 30.65 -7.06 19.92
C ALA A 83 31.21 -8.45 20.29
N ILE A 84 32.12 -8.52 21.29
CA ILE A 84 32.72 -9.78 21.76
C ILE A 84 31.66 -10.68 22.41
N VAL A 85 30.76 -10.11 23.22
CA VAL A 85 29.69 -10.90 23.86
C VAL A 85 28.67 -11.37 22.82
N ALA A 86 28.27 -10.49 21.90
CA ALA A 86 27.34 -10.81 20.82
C ALA A 86 27.90 -11.85 19.82
N SER A 87 29.23 -11.94 19.66
CA SER A 87 29.83 -12.94 18.76
C SER A 87 29.81 -14.38 19.34
N ARG A 88 29.43 -14.58 20.60
CA ARG A 88 29.48 -15.90 21.25
C ARG A 88 28.13 -16.60 21.37
N GLY A 89 27.03 -15.96 20.99
CA GLY A 89 25.68 -16.57 21.06
C GLY A 89 25.55 -17.80 20.17
N ARG A 90 24.79 -18.81 20.60
CA ARG A 90 24.54 -20.05 19.81
C ARG A 90 24.01 -19.72 18.42
N ALA A 91 23.02 -18.82 18.38
CA ALA A 91 22.53 -18.17 17.17
C ALA A 91 22.82 -16.66 17.25
N PHE A 92 22.92 -16.01 16.11
CA PHE A 92 23.04 -14.56 16.02
C PHE A 92 22.06 -13.99 14.99
N VAL A 93 21.41 -12.88 15.37
CA VAL A 93 20.52 -12.13 14.48
C VAL A 93 20.98 -10.68 14.41
N GLY A 94 21.42 -10.25 13.23
CA GLY A 94 21.97 -8.92 13.03
C GLY A 94 21.10 -7.98 12.19
N THR A 95 21.45 -6.69 12.22
CA THR A 95 20.93 -5.69 11.28
C THR A 95 21.80 -5.67 10.02
N TYR A 96 21.23 -5.96 8.84
CA TYR A 96 21.99 -6.28 7.61
C TYR A 96 23.02 -5.23 7.20
N TYR A 97 22.61 -3.96 7.04
CA TYR A 97 23.49 -2.88 6.59
C TYR A 97 24.40 -2.28 7.67
N SER A 98 24.48 -2.91 8.85
CA SER A 98 25.32 -2.37 9.93
C SER A 98 26.74 -2.93 9.87
N THR A 99 27.73 -2.03 9.81
CA THR A 99 29.15 -2.38 9.93
C THR A 99 29.47 -3.05 11.28
N PHE A 100 28.73 -2.70 12.34
CA PHE A 100 28.85 -3.34 13.65
C PHE A 100 28.36 -4.80 13.62
N THR A 101 27.23 -5.06 12.93
CA THR A 101 26.79 -6.44 12.63
C THR A 101 27.84 -7.20 11.83
N GLY A 102 28.41 -6.57 10.79
CA GLY A 102 29.46 -7.17 9.97
C GLY A 102 30.68 -7.57 10.80
N TYR A 103 31.10 -6.70 11.72
CA TYR A 103 32.22 -6.99 12.63
C TYR A 103 31.91 -8.15 13.59
N ILE A 104 30.72 -8.18 14.21
CA ILE A 104 30.30 -9.32 15.04
C ILE A 104 30.33 -10.61 14.23
N THR A 105 29.80 -10.57 13.01
CA THR A 105 29.76 -11.72 12.08
C THR A 105 31.16 -12.24 11.80
N ARG A 106 32.13 -11.37 11.48
CA ARG A 106 33.54 -11.75 11.33
C ARG A 106 34.12 -12.42 12.57
N MET A 107 33.86 -11.86 13.76
CA MET A 107 34.33 -12.46 15.02
C MET A 107 33.70 -13.83 15.30
N ARG A 108 32.46 -14.07 14.85
CA ARG A 108 31.83 -15.39 14.94
C ARG A 108 32.61 -16.42 14.12
N GLY A 109 32.99 -16.07 12.89
CA GLY A 109 33.88 -16.88 12.07
C GLY A 109 35.21 -17.17 12.76
N TYR A 110 35.88 -16.13 13.27
CA TYR A 110 37.12 -16.27 14.04
C TYR A 110 36.99 -17.19 15.26
N HIS A 111 35.83 -17.24 15.90
CA HIS A 111 35.54 -18.16 17.00
C HIS A 111 35.15 -19.58 16.55
N GLY A 112 35.21 -19.88 15.26
CA GLY A 112 34.86 -21.18 14.68
C GLY A 112 33.35 -21.44 14.63
N MET A 113 32.52 -20.40 14.69
CA MET A 113 31.07 -20.55 14.62
C MET A 113 30.63 -20.74 13.16
N SER A 114 29.73 -21.69 12.92
CA SER A 114 29.20 -21.92 11.57
C SER A 114 28.41 -20.71 11.07
N LYS A 115 28.58 -20.37 9.79
CA LYS A 115 27.81 -19.29 9.14
C LYS A 115 26.31 -19.56 9.17
N LEU A 116 25.92 -20.84 9.21
CA LEU A 116 24.53 -21.29 9.25
C LEU A 116 23.80 -20.84 10.52
N THR A 117 24.54 -20.42 11.54
CA THR A 117 24.00 -19.89 12.81
C THR A 117 23.83 -18.38 12.82
N ASN A 118 23.94 -17.71 11.67
CA ASN A 118 23.84 -16.26 11.53
C ASN A 118 22.66 -15.89 10.65
N TRP A 119 21.79 -15.02 11.14
CA TRP A 119 20.65 -14.52 10.40
C TRP A 119 20.63 -13.00 10.42
N TYR A 120 19.84 -12.43 9.52
CA TYR A 120 19.48 -11.02 9.57
C TYR A 120 17.99 -10.87 9.85
N SER A 121 17.62 -9.81 10.58
CA SER A 121 16.22 -9.54 10.91
C SER A 121 15.39 -9.04 9.73
N TRP A 122 16.03 -8.54 8.68
CA TRP A 122 15.38 -8.04 7.47
C TRP A 122 15.19 -9.17 6.45
N ASN A 123 13.94 -9.57 6.21
CA ASN A 123 13.58 -10.74 5.40
C ASN A 123 14.26 -10.85 4.03
N PRO A 124 14.41 -9.77 3.22
CA PRO A 124 15.09 -9.84 1.93
C PRO A 124 16.52 -10.40 2.02
N LYS A 125 17.15 -10.26 3.18
CA LYS A 125 18.52 -10.68 3.44
C LYS A 125 18.66 -11.66 4.60
N LYS A 126 17.56 -12.13 5.16
CA LYS A 126 17.54 -13.00 6.36
C LYS A 126 18.41 -14.23 6.23
N LEU A 127 18.43 -14.84 5.03
CA LEU A 127 19.18 -16.06 4.73
C LEU A 127 20.48 -15.81 3.94
N GLU A 128 20.96 -14.57 3.85
CA GLU A 128 22.16 -14.24 3.06
C GLU A 128 23.41 -15.01 3.54
N MET A 129 23.52 -15.32 4.83
CA MET A 129 24.64 -16.10 5.36
C MET A 129 24.57 -17.58 4.94
N GLN A 130 23.37 -18.13 4.82
CA GLN A 130 23.11 -19.53 4.47
C GLN A 130 23.11 -19.76 2.96
N GLN A 131 22.51 -18.85 2.20
CA GLN A 131 22.14 -19.03 0.79
C GLN A 131 22.75 -17.97 -0.13
N GLY A 132 23.29 -16.89 0.44
CA GLY A 132 23.85 -15.79 -0.33
C GLY A 132 25.32 -16.01 -0.70
N GLU A 133 25.88 -14.98 -1.31
CA GLU A 133 27.24 -14.99 -1.84
C GLU A 133 28.25 -14.45 -0.83
N PHE A 134 28.10 -14.78 0.47
CA PHE A 134 28.90 -14.19 1.56
C PHE A 134 30.42 -14.23 1.32
N PHE A 135 30.91 -15.30 0.66
CA PHE A 135 32.33 -15.48 0.31
C PHE A 135 32.70 -15.11 -1.13
N ALA A 136 31.79 -14.53 -1.90
CA ALA A 136 32.11 -14.10 -3.26
C ALA A 136 33.14 -12.96 -3.24
N PRO A 137 34.06 -12.93 -4.21
CA PRO A 137 35.08 -11.89 -4.30
C PRO A 137 34.43 -10.56 -4.71
N ALA A 138 34.07 -9.75 -3.72
CA ALA A 138 33.55 -8.41 -3.89
C ALA A 138 34.04 -7.49 -2.76
N SER A 139 34.20 -6.20 -3.06
CA SER A 139 34.70 -5.19 -2.11
C SER A 139 33.58 -4.57 -1.27
N SER A 140 32.56 -5.35 -0.91
CA SER A 140 31.41 -4.86 -0.14
C SER A 140 31.48 -5.28 1.32
N PHE A 141 30.93 -4.46 2.21
CA PHE A 141 31.13 -4.58 3.66
C PHE A 141 30.44 -5.81 4.27
N GLU A 142 29.45 -6.36 3.56
CA GLU A 142 28.68 -7.54 3.90
C GLU A 142 29.34 -8.85 3.44
N ARG A 143 30.48 -8.77 2.74
CA ARG A 143 31.24 -9.92 2.24
C ARG A 143 32.45 -10.17 3.10
N GLU A 144 32.87 -11.43 3.14
CA GLU A 144 34.08 -11.84 3.85
C GLU A 144 34.91 -12.75 2.95
N TYR A 145 36.23 -12.74 3.14
CA TYR A 145 37.08 -13.73 2.49
C TYR A 145 37.06 -15.03 3.30
N PRO A 146 37.04 -16.22 2.67
CA PRO A 146 37.11 -17.49 3.38
C PRO A 146 38.25 -17.55 4.41
N VAL A 147 39.40 -16.94 4.11
CA VAL A 147 40.54 -16.83 5.05
C VAL A 147 40.21 -16.00 6.30
N GLY A 148 39.50 -14.88 6.15
CA GLY A 148 39.08 -14.04 7.28
C GLY A 148 38.00 -14.67 8.17
N TRP A 149 37.28 -15.66 7.64
CA TRP A 149 36.21 -16.37 8.34
C TRP A 149 36.68 -17.64 9.02
N VAL A 150 37.51 -18.45 8.37
CA VAL A 150 37.78 -19.83 8.80
C VAL A 150 39.06 -19.96 9.61
N ASP A 151 40.13 -19.26 9.21
CA ASP A 151 41.48 -19.57 9.70
C ASP A 151 42.47 -18.42 9.38
N ILE A 152 42.16 -17.21 9.85
CA ILE A 152 42.96 -16.01 9.51
C ILE A 152 44.41 -16.12 10.00
N ASP A 153 44.62 -16.87 11.08
CA ASP A 153 45.94 -17.13 11.70
C ASP A 153 46.53 -18.50 11.30
N GLY A 154 45.89 -19.22 10.38
CA GLY A 154 46.31 -20.55 9.96
C GLY A 154 47.53 -20.52 9.03
N ASP A 155 48.40 -21.54 9.15
CA ASP A 155 49.59 -21.69 8.31
C ASP A 155 49.28 -22.05 6.84
N THR A 156 48.00 -22.31 6.51
CA THR A 156 47.55 -22.72 5.17
C THR A 156 46.47 -21.79 4.64
N ARG A 157 46.60 -21.39 3.36
CA ARG A 157 45.62 -20.50 2.72
C ARG A 157 44.28 -21.20 2.55
N VAL A 158 43.24 -20.65 3.16
CA VAL A 158 41.85 -21.09 2.97
C VAL A 158 41.24 -20.37 1.76
N THR A 159 40.79 -21.14 0.77
CA THR A 159 40.19 -20.61 -0.47
C THR A 159 38.69 -20.91 -0.59
N ALA A 160 38.11 -21.67 0.34
CA ALA A 160 36.71 -22.04 0.34
C ALA A 160 36.19 -22.22 1.77
N ASP A 161 34.87 -22.11 1.91
CA ASP A 161 34.16 -22.36 3.17
C ASP A 161 34.32 -23.83 3.62
N ARG A 162 34.55 -24.05 4.92
CA ARG A 162 34.66 -25.40 5.52
C ARG A 162 33.30 -25.96 5.96
N ASP A 163 32.24 -25.15 6.02
CA ASP A 163 30.89 -25.57 6.46
C ASP A 163 30.13 -26.44 5.42
N TYR A 164 30.71 -26.70 4.24
CA TYR A 164 30.07 -27.44 3.14
C TYR A 164 30.16 -28.98 3.26
N ILE A 165 30.67 -29.52 4.37
CA ILE A 165 30.81 -30.97 4.56
C ILE A 165 29.82 -31.45 5.63
N ASN A 166 28.76 -32.14 5.16
CA ASN A 166 27.66 -32.83 5.86
C ASN A 166 26.37 -32.03 6.20
N PRO A 167 25.40 -31.98 5.27
CA PRO A 167 24.03 -31.61 5.54
C PRO A 167 23.28 -32.85 6.04
N THR A 168 23.02 -32.93 7.34
CA THR A 168 21.97 -33.84 7.84
C THR A 168 21.01 -33.07 8.72
N VAL A 169 19.87 -32.79 8.10
CA VAL A 169 18.53 -32.42 8.58
C VAL A 169 18.10 -31.15 7.86
N TYR A 170 17.68 -31.27 6.59
CA TYR A 170 16.66 -30.44 5.93
C TYR A 170 16.24 -30.97 4.53
N ASP A 171 16.79 -32.10 4.06
CA ASP A 171 16.29 -32.76 2.84
C ASP A 171 15.06 -33.62 3.12
N LYS A 172 13.86 -33.02 3.04
CA LYS A 172 12.63 -33.65 2.50
C LYS A 172 11.61 -32.56 2.15
N VAL A 173 11.82 -31.86 1.04
CA VAL A 173 10.73 -31.35 0.21
C VAL A 173 11.12 -31.62 -1.24
N GLU A 174 10.58 -32.69 -1.81
CA GLU A 174 10.83 -33.01 -3.23
C GLU A 174 10.09 -32.03 -4.16
N PRO A 175 10.74 -31.59 -5.25
CA PRO A 175 10.12 -30.78 -6.29
C PRO A 175 9.31 -31.63 -7.28
N GLY A 176 8.01 -31.34 -7.40
CA GLY A 176 7.15 -31.88 -8.45
C GLY A 176 7.45 -31.23 -9.81
N GLN A 177 7.71 -32.08 -10.81
CA GLN A 177 8.27 -31.78 -12.14
C GLN A 177 7.27 -31.08 -13.08
N ILE A 178 7.72 -30.04 -13.79
CA ILE A 178 7.12 -29.58 -15.06
C ILE A 178 8.20 -29.73 -16.14
N ALA A 179 7.95 -30.58 -17.13
CA ALA A 179 8.83 -30.78 -18.27
C ALA A 179 8.65 -29.67 -19.33
N PRO A 180 9.71 -29.27 -20.05
CA PRO A 180 9.63 -28.25 -21.09
C PRO A 180 9.10 -28.84 -22.41
N ALA A 181 8.05 -28.23 -22.98
CA ALA A 181 7.54 -28.55 -24.29
C ALA A 181 8.29 -27.77 -25.38
N HIS A 182 8.88 -28.51 -26.33
CA HIS A 182 9.50 -27.99 -27.55
C HIS A 182 8.45 -27.45 -28.53
N LEU A 183 8.61 -26.21 -28.99
CA LEU A 183 7.86 -25.62 -30.09
C LEU A 183 8.56 -25.90 -31.43
N LYS A 184 7.84 -26.52 -32.36
CA LYS A 184 8.19 -26.61 -33.79
C LYS A 184 7.46 -25.52 -34.57
N ALA A 185 8.19 -24.87 -35.48
CA ALA A 185 7.70 -23.90 -36.43
C ALA A 185 6.92 -24.53 -37.59
N THR A 186 5.91 -23.82 -38.09
CA THR A 186 5.37 -23.97 -39.45
C THR A 186 4.89 -22.60 -39.98
N ASN A 187 5.36 -22.25 -41.18
CA ASN A 187 4.92 -21.11 -42.00
C ASN A 187 3.55 -21.39 -42.66
N SER A 188 2.71 -20.37 -42.90
CA SER A 188 2.52 -19.71 -44.23
C SER A 188 1.14 -19.03 -44.39
N ASP A 189 1.17 -17.92 -45.15
CA ASP A 189 0.14 -17.36 -46.05
C ASP A 189 -0.85 -16.25 -45.59
N GLU A 190 -0.78 -15.15 -46.35
CA GLU A 190 -1.71 -14.03 -46.61
C GLU A 190 -1.93 -13.99 -48.16
N PRO A 191 -2.79 -13.14 -48.80
CA PRO A 191 -3.81 -12.18 -48.34
C PRO A 191 -5.12 -12.16 -49.20
N GLU A 192 -6.00 -11.15 -48.99
CA GLU A 192 -6.99 -10.46 -49.89
C GLU A 192 -8.34 -10.19 -49.15
N GLY A 193 -9.07 -9.06 -49.25
CA GLY A 193 -9.02 -7.85 -50.07
C GLY A 193 -10.08 -6.81 -49.63
N HIS A 194 -10.00 -5.60 -50.19
CA HIS A 194 -10.82 -4.39 -49.94
C HIS A 194 -12.32 -4.49 -50.26
N GLN A 195 -13.16 -3.69 -49.58
CA GLN A 195 -14.15 -2.77 -50.19
C GLN A 195 -14.84 -1.83 -49.16
N THR A 196 -14.91 -0.53 -49.47
CA THR A 196 -15.64 0.55 -48.76
C THR A 196 -17.05 0.77 -49.33
N PRO A 197 -17.97 1.40 -48.57
CA PRO A 197 -18.70 2.54 -49.13
C PRO A 197 -18.95 3.69 -48.12
N ASP A 198 -18.29 4.82 -48.37
CA ASP A 198 -18.58 6.15 -47.83
C ASP A 198 -19.70 6.83 -48.64
N ALA A 199 -20.72 7.35 -47.97
CA ALA A 199 -21.54 8.50 -48.43
C ALA A 199 -22.72 8.84 -47.49
N LYS A 200 -23.13 7.96 -46.57
CA LYS A 200 -24.19 8.25 -45.57
C LYS A 200 -23.66 8.65 -44.18
N ILE A 201 -22.37 8.45 -43.93
CA ILE A 201 -21.73 8.66 -42.62
C ILE A 201 -21.51 10.15 -42.32
N SER A 202 -21.41 11.02 -43.33
CA SER A 202 -21.05 12.43 -43.12
C SER A 202 -22.15 13.27 -42.47
N GLN A 203 -23.43 13.02 -42.77
CA GLN A 203 -24.53 13.82 -42.22
C GLN A 203 -25.00 13.33 -40.83
N GLU A 204 -24.85 12.04 -40.52
CA GLU A 204 -25.03 11.54 -39.15
C GLU A 204 -23.82 11.90 -38.26
N ARG A 205 -22.59 11.96 -38.81
CA ARG A 205 -21.39 12.40 -38.06
C ARG A 205 -21.48 13.84 -37.57
N GLU A 206 -21.96 14.80 -38.36
CA GLU A 206 -22.00 16.20 -37.92
C GLU A 206 -23.03 16.47 -36.80
N ALA A 207 -24.12 15.70 -36.73
CA ALA A 207 -25.07 15.75 -35.62
C ALA A 207 -24.54 15.01 -34.38
N THR A 208 -23.82 13.90 -34.57
CA THR A 208 -23.24 13.11 -33.47
C THR A 208 -21.99 13.78 -32.89
N GLU A 209 -21.15 14.45 -33.70
CA GLU A 209 -19.92 15.12 -33.25
C GLU A 209 -20.19 16.26 -32.26
N LYS A 210 -21.34 16.95 -32.36
CA LYS A 210 -21.75 17.94 -31.35
C LYS A 210 -22.32 17.33 -30.07
N GLU A 211 -22.86 16.10 -30.12
CA GLU A 211 -23.35 15.38 -28.93
C GLU A 211 -22.26 14.57 -28.22
N THR A 212 -21.09 14.34 -28.85
CA THR A 212 -19.99 13.52 -28.29
C THR A 212 -18.78 14.30 -27.76
N LEU A 213 -18.82 15.63 -27.75
CA LEU A 213 -17.66 16.47 -27.37
C LEU A 213 -17.61 16.81 -25.88
N ILE A 214 -18.47 16.21 -25.04
CA ILE A 214 -18.57 16.47 -23.60
C ILE A 214 -18.87 15.15 -22.88
N GLY A 215 -17.94 14.67 -22.05
CA GLY A 215 -18.21 13.57 -21.10
C GLY A 215 -18.88 12.33 -21.71
N PHE A 216 -19.76 11.70 -20.94
CA PHE A 216 -20.65 10.66 -21.45
C PHE A 216 -21.79 11.28 -22.26
N SER A 217 -22.25 10.62 -23.33
CA SER A 217 -23.54 10.99 -23.91
C SER A 217 -24.65 10.81 -22.86
N PRO A 218 -25.73 11.62 -22.85
CA PRO A 218 -26.77 11.53 -21.82
C PRO A 218 -27.34 10.10 -21.65
N LYS A 219 -27.48 9.36 -22.75
CA LYS A 219 -27.95 7.96 -22.74
C LYS A 219 -26.92 6.99 -22.15
N GLU A 220 -25.64 7.24 -22.35
CA GLU A 220 -24.58 6.42 -21.75
C GLU A 220 -24.48 6.72 -20.25
N ASP A 221 -24.59 7.98 -19.86
CA ASP A 221 -24.49 8.36 -18.45
C ASP A 221 -25.67 7.80 -17.64
N GLU A 222 -26.89 7.87 -18.19
CA GLU A 222 -28.09 7.28 -17.59
C GLU A 222 -27.95 5.76 -17.39
N LYS A 223 -27.34 5.05 -18.35
CA LYS A 223 -27.07 3.60 -18.23
C LYS A 223 -26.06 3.26 -17.16
N LEU A 224 -25.11 4.15 -16.87
CA LEU A 224 -24.08 3.96 -15.86
C LEU A 224 -24.57 4.26 -14.44
N VAL A 225 -25.83 4.65 -14.24
CA VAL A 225 -26.41 4.78 -12.88
C VAL A 225 -26.42 3.43 -12.16
N LEU A 226 -26.64 2.33 -12.88
CA LEU A 226 -26.64 0.97 -12.36
C LEU A 226 -25.45 0.18 -12.90
N ALA A 227 -24.91 -0.71 -12.08
CA ALA A 227 -23.98 -1.73 -12.55
C ALA A 227 -24.67 -2.73 -13.48
N ALA A 228 -23.89 -3.55 -14.17
CA ALA A 228 -24.41 -4.53 -15.15
C ALA A 228 -25.39 -5.55 -14.55
N ASP A 229 -25.30 -5.82 -13.24
CA ASP A 229 -26.20 -6.70 -12.50
C ASP A 229 -27.45 -5.97 -11.93
N GLY A 230 -27.62 -4.69 -12.25
CA GLY A 230 -28.70 -3.84 -11.73
C GLY A 230 -28.43 -3.24 -10.35
N THR A 231 -27.25 -3.46 -9.77
CA THR A 231 -26.89 -2.89 -8.46
C THR A 231 -26.69 -1.39 -8.57
N LYS A 232 -27.33 -0.62 -7.69
CA LYS A 232 -27.06 0.81 -7.53
C LYS A 232 -25.91 0.99 -6.55
N MET A 233 -24.84 1.64 -7.01
CA MET A 233 -23.63 1.89 -6.21
C MET A 233 -23.52 3.38 -5.89
N TYR A 234 -23.09 3.71 -4.67
CA TYR A 234 -22.68 5.04 -4.24
C TYR A 234 -21.19 5.00 -3.92
N VAL A 235 -20.36 5.47 -4.84
CA VAL A 235 -18.91 5.60 -4.64
C VAL A 235 -18.64 6.94 -3.98
N ILE A 236 -18.07 6.92 -2.78
CA ILE A 236 -17.85 8.12 -1.99
C ILE A 236 -16.40 8.25 -1.55
N PHE A 237 -15.92 9.47 -1.44
CA PHE A 237 -14.59 9.76 -0.89
C PHE A 237 -14.61 11.07 -0.10
N SER A 238 -13.83 11.10 0.99
CA SER A 238 -13.81 12.23 1.93
C SER A 238 -12.58 13.11 1.69
N THR A 239 -12.80 14.42 1.65
CA THR A 239 -11.76 15.43 1.45
C THR A 239 -11.95 16.64 2.35
N ASP A 240 -10.91 17.47 2.46
CA ASP A 240 -11.07 18.90 2.79
C ASP A 240 -11.27 19.72 1.51
N CYS A 241 -11.29 21.05 1.65
CA CYS A 241 -11.58 22.00 0.57
C CYS A 241 -10.30 22.65 0.00
N SER A 242 -9.13 22.12 0.35
CA SER A 242 -7.84 22.63 -0.14
C SER A 242 -7.64 22.33 -1.63
N LEU A 243 -6.83 23.17 -2.29
CA LEU A 243 -6.38 22.91 -3.67
C LEU A 243 -5.66 21.57 -3.81
N PHE A 244 -5.00 21.09 -2.75
CA PHE A 244 -4.37 19.77 -2.72
C PHE A 244 -5.41 18.65 -2.89
N GLN A 245 -6.57 18.75 -2.23
CA GLN A 245 -7.65 17.78 -2.42
C GLN A 245 -8.45 18.02 -3.70
N GLN A 246 -8.48 19.24 -4.21
CA GLN A 246 -9.18 19.57 -5.46
C GLN A 246 -8.60 18.83 -6.67
N TRP A 247 -7.28 18.85 -6.88
CA TRP A 247 -6.68 18.13 -8.02
C TRP A 247 -6.82 16.60 -7.88
N GLN A 248 -6.73 16.08 -6.64
CA GLN A 248 -6.96 14.65 -6.38
C GLN A 248 -8.42 14.26 -6.67
N SER A 249 -9.37 15.11 -6.29
CA SER A 249 -10.79 14.92 -6.61
C SER A 249 -11.03 14.93 -8.12
N TYR A 250 -10.42 15.87 -8.84
CA TYR A 250 -10.50 15.92 -10.30
C TYR A 250 -9.97 14.63 -10.93
N LEU A 251 -8.79 14.17 -10.49
CA LEU A 251 -8.20 12.92 -10.98
C LEU A 251 -9.11 11.72 -10.68
N PHE A 252 -9.72 11.66 -9.49
CA PHE A 252 -10.64 10.59 -9.14
C PHE A 252 -11.86 10.56 -10.09
N PHE A 253 -12.56 11.70 -10.25
CA PHE A 253 -13.69 11.82 -11.17
C PHE A 253 -13.29 11.49 -12.61
N PHE A 254 -12.15 12.00 -13.07
CA PHE A 254 -11.64 11.70 -14.40
C PHE A 254 -11.31 10.22 -14.58
N SER A 255 -10.68 9.58 -13.59
CA SER A 255 -10.38 8.14 -13.67
C SER A 255 -11.65 7.29 -13.67
N ALA A 256 -12.68 7.72 -12.95
CA ALA A 256 -14.00 7.09 -12.98
C ALA A 256 -14.66 7.22 -14.36
N PHE A 257 -14.52 8.37 -15.01
CA PHE A 257 -14.96 8.59 -16.39
C PHE A 257 -14.20 7.67 -17.35
N ARG A 258 -12.86 7.66 -17.25
CA ARG A 258 -11.93 6.88 -18.06
C ARG A 258 -12.25 5.39 -18.06
N VAL A 259 -12.59 4.83 -16.89
CA VAL A 259 -12.93 3.40 -16.75
C VAL A 259 -14.42 3.09 -16.92
N ARG A 260 -15.25 4.11 -17.18
CA ARG A 260 -16.72 3.99 -17.24
C ARG A 260 -17.34 3.43 -15.96
N GLN A 261 -16.87 3.91 -14.80
CA GLN A 261 -17.34 3.49 -13.48
C GLN A 261 -18.87 3.66 -13.35
N PRO A 262 -19.63 2.58 -13.07
CA PRO A 262 -21.05 2.69 -12.74
C PRO A 262 -21.30 3.27 -11.33
N GLY A 263 -22.51 3.75 -11.09
CA GLY A 263 -22.97 4.28 -9.81
C GLY A 263 -22.95 5.81 -9.72
N ILE A 264 -23.38 6.33 -8.58
CA ILE A 264 -23.30 7.75 -8.24
C ILE A 264 -21.96 7.99 -7.52
N ILE A 265 -21.22 9.02 -7.93
CA ILE A 265 -19.91 9.32 -7.35
C ILE A 265 -19.96 10.64 -6.60
N THR A 266 -19.71 10.62 -5.29
CA THR A 266 -19.86 11.80 -4.44
C THR A 266 -18.56 12.16 -3.72
N ARG A 267 -18.08 13.39 -3.91
CA ARG A 267 -17.06 14.01 -3.06
C ARG A 267 -17.71 14.55 -1.79
N ILE A 268 -17.28 14.06 -0.63
CA ILE A 268 -17.69 14.59 0.67
C ILE A 268 -16.62 15.60 1.13
N ALA A 269 -16.91 16.90 0.99
CA ALA A 269 -16.00 18.00 1.32
C ALA A 269 -16.29 18.56 2.72
N SER A 270 -15.39 18.31 3.67
CA SER A 270 -15.56 18.66 5.08
C SER A 270 -14.84 19.95 5.45
N GLY A 271 -15.52 20.80 6.21
CA GLY A 271 -14.93 21.95 6.89
C GLY A 271 -14.62 23.15 6.01
N CYS A 272 -15.28 23.29 4.86
CA CYS A 272 -15.19 24.48 4.03
C CYS A 272 -15.80 25.69 4.77
N THR A 273 -15.13 26.85 4.69
CA THR A 273 -15.75 28.16 4.91
C THR A 273 -16.83 28.43 3.86
N ASP A 274 -17.72 29.40 4.09
CA ASP A 274 -18.80 29.69 3.13
C ASP A 274 -18.28 30.18 1.77
N GLU A 275 -17.15 30.89 1.77
CA GLU A 275 -16.46 31.28 0.53
C GLU A 275 -15.86 30.06 -0.18
N GLU A 276 -15.18 29.16 0.54
CA GLU A 276 -14.66 27.91 -0.04
C GLU A 276 -15.78 27.00 -0.56
N LYS A 277 -16.94 26.93 0.13
CA LYS A 277 -18.11 26.18 -0.38
C LYS A 277 -18.54 26.72 -1.73
N LYS A 278 -18.76 28.04 -1.81
CA LYS A 278 -19.18 28.69 -3.05
C LYS A 278 -18.18 28.48 -4.18
N GLN A 279 -16.89 28.64 -3.91
CA GLN A 279 -15.83 28.42 -4.90
C GLN A 279 -15.74 26.96 -5.33
N THR A 280 -15.83 26.02 -4.39
CA THR A 280 -15.75 24.58 -4.68
C THR A 280 -16.98 24.08 -5.43
N GLU A 281 -18.17 24.57 -5.07
CA GLU A 281 -19.43 24.25 -5.74
C GLU A 281 -19.45 24.81 -7.17
N GLN A 282 -19.06 26.07 -7.34
CA GLN A 282 -18.92 26.68 -8.66
C GLN A 282 -17.94 25.88 -9.52
N TRP A 283 -16.76 25.56 -8.97
CA TRP A 283 -15.76 24.78 -9.69
C TRP A 283 -16.25 23.37 -10.03
N HIS A 284 -17.01 22.72 -9.15
CA HIS A 284 -17.63 21.41 -9.42
C HIS A 284 -18.63 21.51 -10.58
N ASN A 285 -19.50 22.52 -10.58
CA ASN A 285 -20.48 22.72 -11.64
C ASN A 285 -19.80 23.01 -12.98
N ASP A 286 -18.76 23.83 -12.97
CA ASP A 286 -18.07 24.25 -14.20
C ASP A 286 -17.17 23.17 -14.80
N HIS A 287 -16.67 22.21 -14.00
CA HIS A 287 -15.63 21.28 -14.47
C HIS A 287 -15.92 19.80 -14.22
N ILE A 288 -16.73 19.46 -13.21
CA ILE A 288 -17.04 18.06 -12.86
C ILE A 288 -18.40 17.65 -13.38
N ALA A 289 -19.42 18.48 -13.20
CA ALA A 289 -20.78 18.19 -13.69
C ALA A 289 -20.83 18.08 -15.22
N LEU A 290 -19.90 18.74 -15.93
CA LEU A 290 -19.73 18.58 -17.38
C LEU A 290 -19.18 17.19 -17.79
N ILE A 291 -18.59 16.43 -16.86
CA ILE A 291 -18.09 15.08 -17.17
C ILE A 291 -19.23 14.05 -17.08
N SER A 292 -20.09 14.19 -16.06
CA SER A 292 -21.21 13.28 -15.77
C SER A 292 -22.18 13.92 -14.76
N ASP A 293 -23.48 13.74 -15.01
CA ASP A 293 -24.55 14.16 -14.09
C ASP A 293 -24.59 13.30 -12.80
N ARG A 294 -23.91 12.14 -12.82
CA ARG A 294 -23.78 11.26 -11.65
C ARG A 294 -22.74 11.74 -10.64
N TYR A 295 -21.95 12.75 -10.98
CA TYR A 295 -20.86 13.24 -10.14
C TYR A 295 -21.34 14.37 -9.25
N LYS A 296 -21.31 14.13 -7.94
CA LYS A 296 -21.87 15.01 -6.90
C LYS A 296 -20.80 15.55 -5.98
N ILE A 297 -21.07 16.69 -5.38
CA ILE A 297 -20.36 17.21 -4.22
C ILE A 297 -21.35 17.35 -3.05
N PHE A 298 -20.87 17.03 -1.85
CA PHE A 298 -21.64 17.16 -0.62
C PHE A 298 -20.79 17.81 0.46
N PHE A 299 -21.26 18.91 1.04
CA PHE A 299 -20.53 19.64 2.06
C PHE A 299 -20.90 19.20 3.47
N THR A 300 -19.90 19.08 4.35
CA THR A 300 -20.11 18.73 5.76
C THR A 300 -19.42 19.72 6.68
N PRO A 301 -19.81 19.78 7.97
CA PRO A 301 -19.03 20.47 9.00
C PRO A 301 -17.59 19.96 9.09
N LYS A 302 -16.74 20.73 9.78
CA LYS A 302 -15.39 20.31 10.13
C LYS A 302 -15.45 19.38 11.33
N PHE A 303 -14.94 18.15 11.19
CA PHE A 303 -14.94 17.15 12.26
C PHE A 303 -13.55 16.82 12.80
N SER A 304 -12.51 17.46 12.25
CA SER A 304 -11.11 17.17 12.55
C SER A 304 -10.62 17.66 13.92
N HIS A 305 -11.39 18.49 14.59
CA HIS A 305 -11.05 18.99 15.93
C HIS A 305 -10.99 17.86 16.97
N ILE A 306 -9.93 17.87 17.79
CA ILE A 306 -9.79 17.03 18.99
C ILE A 306 -10.34 17.83 20.17
N ASP A 307 -11.40 17.33 20.83
CA ASP A 307 -12.07 18.05 21.95
C ASP A 307 -11.20 18.13 23.22
N GLU A 308 -11.52 19.15 24.03
CA GLU A 308 -10.74 19.87 25.06
C GLU A 308 -10.31 19.04 26.30
N ASP A 309 -9.00 18.85 26.45
CA ASP A 309 -8.28 18.58 27.73
C ASP A 309 -6.75 18.81 27.59
N ALA A 310 -6.25 19.09 26.39
CA ALA A 310 -4.87 19.46 26.15
C ALA A 310 -4.75 20.98 26.06
N GLU A 311 -3.85 21.58 26.84
CA GLU A 311 -3.48 23.01 26.78
C GLU A 311 -2.92 23.47 25.40
N ALA A 312 -3.03 22.64 24.35
CA ALA A 312 -2.79 22.98 22.97
C ALA A 312 -3.88 22.33 22.08
N GLY A 313 -4.75 23.15 21.47
CA GLY A 313 -5.72 22.69 20.48
C GLY A 313 -5.04 21.93 19.33
N GLY A 314 -5.51 20.72 19.04
CA GLY A 314 -4.99 19.83 18.01
C GLY A 314 -6.03 19.50 16.93
N ASP A 315 -5.56 19.14 15.73
CA ASP A 315 -6.40 18.81 14.57
C ASP A 315 -5.97 17.44 14.01
N TYR A 316 -6.91 16.51 13.89
CA TYR A 316 -6.74 15.21 13.25
C TYR A 316 -7.71 15.07 12.09
N LYS A 317 -7.25 15.47 10.89
CA LYS A 317 -8.05 15.54 9.67
C LYS A 317 -8.76 14.24 9.28
N TYR A 318 -8.26 13.08 9.71
CA TYR A 318 -8.85 11.79 9.33
C TYR A 318 -10.16 11.49 10.08
N PHE A 319 -10.56 12.29 11.09
CA PHE A 319 -11.93 12.28 11.61
C PHE A 319 -12.97 12.71 10.57
N ASN A 320 -12.61 13.52 9.56
CA ASN A 320 -13.56 13.92 8.53
C ASN A 320 -14.12 12.73 7.75
N LYS A 321 -13.38 11.62 7.63
CA LYS A 321 -13.82 10.42 6.92
C LYS A 321 -15.01 9.70 7.59
N PRO A 322 -14.92 9.24 8.86
CA PRO A 322 -16.06 8.64 9.55
C PRO A 322 -17.23 9.61 9.72
N PHE A 323 -16.97 10.80 10.28
CA PHE A 323 -18.03 11.75 10.60
C PHE A 323 -18.68 12.35 9.35
N GLY A 324 -17.90 12.66 8.32
CA GLY A 324 -18.42 13.14 7.03
C GLY A 324 -19.23 12.07 6.30
N THR A 325 -18.82 10.80 6.35
CA THR A 325 -19.60 9.68 5.78
C THR A 325 -20.93 9.51 6.52
N LYS A 326 -20.92 9.54 7.86
CA LYS A 326 -22.14 9.49 8.67
C LYS A 326 -23.09 10.63 8.29
N TYR A 327 -22.57 11.85 8.32
CA TYR A 327 -23.33 13.05 8.02
C TYR A 327 -23.91 13.01 6.60
N TYR A 328 -23.16 12.52 5.60
CA TYR A 328 -23.66 12.33 4.25
C TYR A 328 -24.83 11.33 4.20
N ILE A 329 -24.72 10.16 4.84
CA ILE A 329 -25.79 9.16 4.85
C ILE A 329 -27.05 9.71 5.54
N GLU A 330 -26.88 10.48 6.62
CA GLU A 330 -28.00 11.04 7.39
C GLU A 330 -28.69 12.24 6.70
N ASN A 331 -27.95 13.02 5.91
CA ASN A 331 -28.46 14.31 5.39
C ASN A 331 -28.63 14.33 3.87
N SER A 332 -28.15 13.30 3.15
CA SER A 332 -28.39 13.18 1.71
C SER A 332 -29.79 12.66 1.41
N SER A 333 -30.41 13.22 0.38
CA SER A 333 -31.67 12.71 -0.18
C SER A 333 -31.55 11.31 -0.76
N ASP A 334 -30.32 10.85 -1.06
CA ASP A 334 -30.04 9.52 -1.61
C ASP A 334 -30.48 8.39 -0.66
N PHE A 335 -30.38 8.57 0.66
CA PHE A 335 -30.65 7.50 1.64
C PHE A 335 -31.88 7.72 2.52
N GLY A 336 -32.32 8.97 2.71
CA GLY A 336 -33.55 9.31 3.44
C GLY A 336 -33.54 8.80 4.89
N TRP A 337 -32.68 9.35 5.74
CA TRP A 337 -32.60 8.95 7.14
C TRP A 337 -33.81 9.41 7.97
N GLU A 338 -34.43 8.48 8.70
CA GLU A 338 -35.47 8.77 9.68
C GLU A 338 -34.99 8.46 11.10
N GLU A 339 -34.75 9.52 11.89
CA GLU A 339 -34.21 9.42 13.25
C GLU A 339 -35.11 8.61 14.20
N SER A 340 -36.44 8.74 14.06
CA SER A 340 -37.40 8.07 14.94
C SER A 340 -37.40 6.54 14.78
N SER A 341 -37.19 6.03 13.57
CA SER A 341 -37.15 4.60 13.28
C SER A 341 -35.74 4.04 13.26
N GLY A 342 -34.72 4.90 13.19
CA GLY A 342 -33.34 4.49 13.09
C GLY A 342 -33.02 3.82 11.74
N LYS A 343 -33.74 4.16 10.67
CA LYS A 343 -33.63 3.49 9.36
C LYS A 343 -33.42 4.45 8.20
N LEU A 344 -32.77 3.92 7.16
CA LEU A 344 -32.71 4.53 5.83
C LEU A 344 -34.01 4.20 5.10
N THR A 345 -34.74 5.22 4.66
CA THR A 345 -36.08 5.09 4.05
C THR A 345 -36.06 5.09 2.52
N ASN A 346 -35.02 5.68 1.90
CA ASN A 346 -34.89 5.76 0.44
C ASN A 346 -33.94 4.71 -0.15
N ALA A 347 -33.01 4.17 0.64
CA ALA A 347 -32.06 3.17 0.18
C ALA A 347 -32.68 1.77 0.19
N LYS A 348 -32.64 1.06 -0.94
CA LYS A 348 -33.05 -0.35 -0.99
C LYS A 348 -31.99 -1.26 -0.36
N ASP A 349 -32.43 -2.43 0.10
CA ASP A 349 -31.58 -3.40 0.82
C ASP A 349 -30.34 -3.87 0.04
N ASN A 350 -30.35 -3.77 -1.29
CA ASN A 350 -29.26 -4.18 -2.17
C ASN A 350 -28.42 -3.00 -2.73
N GLU A 351 -28.72 -1.75 -2.34
CA GLU A 351 -27.88 -0.62 -2.75
C GLU A 351 -26.57 -0.62 -1.95
N VAL A 352 -25.46 -0.33 -2.62
CA VAL A 352 -24.10 -0.51 -2.06
C VAL A 352 -23.41 0.83 -1.91
N ILE A 353 -22.74 1.03 -0.77
CA ILE A 353 -21.81 2.14 -0.57
C ILE A 353 -20.39 1.60 -0.71
N ILE A 354 -19.58 2.30 -1.50
CA ILE A 354 -18.14 2.06 -1.69
C ILE A 354 -17.38 3.30 -1.23
N LEU A 355 -16.75 3.23 -0.06
CA LEU A 355 -15.94 4.32 0.50
C LEU A 355 -14.47 4.14 0.13
N VAL A 356 -13.92 5.06 -0.66
CA VAL A 356 -12.53 5.05 -1.14
C VAL A 356 -11.75 6.25 -0.62
N ASP A 357 -10.42 6.23 -0.79
CA ASP A 357 -9.58 7.39 -0.50
C ASP A 357 -9.40 8.29 -1.73
N PRO A 358 -9.26 9.61 -1.54
CA PRO A 358 -9.06 10.55 -2.67
C PRO A 358 -7.72 10.38 -3.37
N ASP A 359 -6.77 9.64 -2.79
CA ASP A 359 -5.48 9.31 -3.39
C ASP A 359 -5.44 7.93 -4.06
N MET A 360 -6.59 7.46 -4.57
CA MET A 360 -6.72 6.23 -5.34
C MET A 360 -7.08 6.52 -6.79
N LEU A 361 -6.35 5.94 -7.74
CA LEU A 361 -6.62 6.01 -9.18
C LEU A 361 -7.38 4.75 -9.61
N LEU A 362 -8.50 4.91 -10.32
CA LEU A 362 -9.21 3.78 -10.92
C LEU A 362 -8.48 3.30 -12.19
N LEU A 363 -8.12 2.01 -12.22
CA LEU A 363 -7.57 1.32 -13.39
C LEU A 363 -8.64 0.49 -14.12
N GLN A 364 -9.70 0.11 -13.40
CA GLN A 364 -10.91 -0.54 -13.93
C GLN A 364 -12.08 -0.25 -12.98
N PRO A 365 -13.34 -0.54 -13.36
CA PRO A 365 -14.49 -0.30 -12.49
C PRO A 365 -14.42 -1.06 -11.16
N LEU A 366 -14.82 -0.40 -10.07
CA LEU A 366 -15.20 -1.01 -8.81
C LEU A 366 -16.41 -1.94 -9.02
N THR A 367 -16.42 -3.06 -8.30
CA THR A 367 -17.42 -4.13 -8.43
C THR A 367 -18.00 -4.53 -7.07
N THR A 368 -19.19 -5.12 -7.11
CA THR A 368 -19.87 -5.79 -5.99
C THR A 368 -19.81 -7.32 -6.09
N ASP A 369 -19.24 -7.83 -7.17
CA ASP A 369 -19.08 -9.26 -7.44
C ASP A 369 -17.59 -9.62 -7.54
N PHE A 370 -17.15 -10.42 -6.58
CA PHE A 370 -15.80 -10.94 -6.41
C PHE A 370 -15.71 -12.43 -6.75
N SER A 371 -16.63 -12.92 -7.59
CA SER A 371 -16.69 -14.33 -7.99
C SER A 371 -15.66 -14.70 -9.06
N ASP A 372 -15.08 -13.71 -9.74
CA ASP A 372 -14.08 -13.92 -10.79
C ASP A 372 -12.85 -14.67 -10.27
N SER A 373 -12.33 -15.59 -11.08
CA SER A 373 -11.19 -16.43 -10.71
C SER A 373 -9.89 -15.68 -10.51
N SER A 374 -9.77 -14.47 -11.06
CA SER A 374 -8.65 -13.57 -10.85
C SER A 374 -8.72 -12.85 -9.51
N VAL A 375 -9.82 -12.88 -8.76
CA VAL A 375 -9.87 -12.26 -7.44
C VAL A 375 -9.08 -13.07 -6.43
N LYS A 376 -8.13 -12.44 -5.75
CA LYS A 376 -7.34 -13.05 -4.66
C LYS A 376 -7.85 -12.55 -3.32
N PHE A 377 -8.34 -13.49 -2.52
CA PHE A 377 -8.70 -13.23 -1.13
C PHE A 377 -7.48 -13.42 -0.23
N TRP A 378 -7.40 -12.58 0.80
CA TRP A 378 -6.40 -12.64 1.83
C TRP A 378 -6.42 -13.98 2.55
N GLN A 379 -5.35 -14.78 2.42
CA GLN A 379 -5.31 -16.15 2.94
C GLN A 379 -3.98 -16.45 3.67
N PRO A 380 -3.73 -15.84 4.84
CA PRO A 380 -2.48 -15.99 5.59
C PRO A 380 -2.29 -17.38 6.19
N PHE A 381 -3.38 -18.13 6.38
CA PHE A 381 -3.38 -19.45 6.99
C PHE A 381 -3.69 -20.53 5.95
N LYS A 382 -2.64 -21.08 5.31
CA LYS A 382 -2.77 -22.07 4.22
C LYS A 382 -3.65 -23.30 4.54
N LYS A 383 -3.70 -23.71 5.80
CA LYS A 383 -4.48 -24.90 6.24
C LYS A 383 -5.92 -24.58 6.64
N TYR A 384 -6.30 -23.31 6.72
CA TYR A 384 -7.61 -22.89 7.25
C TYR A 384 -8.43 -22.19 6.19
N ILE A 385 -9.28 -22.95 5.49
CA ILE A 385 -10.14 -22.41 4.45
C ILE A 385 -11.45 -21.93 5.10
N VAL A 386 -11.72 -20.63 4.97
CA VAL A 386 -13.00 -20.04 5.38
C VAL A 386 -13.92 -20.00 4.17
N GLU A 387 -15.18 -20.39 4.34
CA GLU A 387 -16.19 -20.16 3.33
C GLU A 387 -16.47 -18.66 3.22
N ARG A 388 -16.17 -18.06 2.06
CA ARG A 388 -16.35 -16.64 1.83
C ARG A 388 -17.54 -16.41 0.92
N LYS A 389 -18.41 -15.49 1.31
CA LYS A 389 -19.32 -14.86 0.35
C LYS A 389 -18.46 -14.17 -0.71
N LYS A 390 -18.89 -14.26 -1.97
CA LYS A 390 -18.20 -13.65 -3.11
C LYS A 390 -18.93 -12.44 -3.67
N LYS A 391 -20.12 -12.12 -3.15
CA LYS A 391 -20.92 -10.97 -3.58
C LYS A 391 -21.29 -10.14 -2.38
N VAL A 392 -21.32 -8.82 -2.56
CA VAL A 392 -21.80 -7.87 -1.56
C VAL A 392 -23.28 -8.13 -1.32
N ALA A 393 -23.65 -8.25 -0.06
CA ALA A 393 -25.00 -8.55 0.40
C ALA A 393 -25.12 -8.17 1.89
N PRO A 394 -26.33 -8.16 2.47
CA PRO A 394 -26.49 -8.02 3.91
C PRO A 394 -25.63 -9.04 4.69
N GLY A 395 -24.87 -8.54 5.66
CA GLY A 395 -23.87 -9.28 6.44
C GLY A 395 -22.67 -9.77 5.61
N ALA A 396 -22.35 -9.12 4.48
CA ALA A 396 -21.27 -9.51 3.57
C ALA A 396 -20.55 -8.27 3.04
N MET A 397 -19.71 -7.68 3.89
CA MET A 397 -18.89 -6.53 3.50
C MET A 397 -17.59 -7.01 2.84
N PHE A 398 -16.91 -6.12 2.11
CA PHE A 398 -15.63 -6.40 1.46
C PHE A 398 -14.69 -5.22 1.66
N GLY A 399 -13.39 -5.51 1.67
CA GLY A 399 -12.37 -4.48 1.72
C GLY A 399 -11.00 -5.01 1.36
N GLN A 400 -10.09 -4.07 1.09
CA GLN A 400 -8.72 -4.39 0.68
C GLN A 400 -7.86 -4.73 1.89
N THR A 401 -6.98 -5.72 1.77
CA THR A 401 -5.92 -5.96 2.76
C THR A 401 -5.01 -4.75 2.87
N TYR A 402 -4.74 -4.31 4.10
CA TYR A 402 -4.01 -3.06 4.35
C TYR A 402 -2.83 -3.21 5.31
N GLY A 403 -2.37 -4.44 5.57
CA GLY A 403 -1.22 -4.72 6.43
C GLY A 403 -1.42 -4.37 7.92
N LEU A 404 -2.66 -4.15 8.36
CA LEU A 404 -3.00 -3.76 9.73
C LEU A 404 -3.02 -4.95 10.70
N GLY A 405 -3.24 -6.16 10.20
CA GLY A 405 -3.31 -7.39 11.00
C GLY A 405 -4.39 -7.31 12.09
N ALA A 406 -4.13 -7.94 13.23
CA ALA A 406 -5.03 -7.93 14.40
C ALA A 406 -4.76 -6.77 15.38
N LYS A 407 -3.98 -5.76 15.00
CA LYS A 407 -3.57 -4.67 15.92
C LYS A 407 -4.75 -3.85 16.43
N TRP A 408 -5.89 -3.87 15.73
CA TRP A 408 -7.12 -3.22 16.19
C TRP A 408 -7.67 -3.84 17.49
N MET A 409 -7.37 -5.12 17.78
CA MET A 409 -7.82 -5.79 19.00
C MET A 409 -7.25 -5.17 20.28
N ASN A 410 -6.13 -4.44 20.18
CA ASN A 410 -5.56 -3.70 21.30
C ASN A 410 -6.52 -2.65 21.85
N PHE A 411 -7.54 -2.26 21.07
CA PHE A 411 -8.56 -1.29 21.43
C PHE A 411 -9.89 -1.92 21.84
N ASN A 412 -9.98 -3.24 22.00
CA ASN A 412 -11.24 -3.94 22.31
C ASN A 412 -11.93 -3.38 23.56
N SER A 413 -11.17 -2.99 24.58
CA SER A 413 -11.70 -2.36 25.80
C SER A 413 -12.51 -1.09 25.52
N LEU A 414 -12.16 -0.33 24.47
CA LEU A 414 -12.85 0.90 24.08
C LEU A 414 -14.25 0.66 23.49
N ALA A 415 -14.53 -0.56 23.00
CA ALA A 415 -15.87 -0.92 22.54
C ALA A 415 -16.87 -1.08 23.71
N GLY A 416 -16.39 -1.05 24.96
CA GLY A 416 -17.23 -1.08 26.14
C GLY A 416 -17.68 -2.49 26.55
N PRO A 417 -18.35 -2.61 27.72
CA PRO A 417 -18.74 -3.90 28.27
C PRO A 417 -19.76 -4.62 27.38
N GLY A 418 -19.52 -5.91 27.11
CA GLY A 418 -20.44 -6.74 26.32
C GLY A 418 -20.36 -6.53 24.80
N SER A 419 -19.39 -5.76 24.30
CA SER A 419 -19.14 -5.63 22.87
C SER A 419 -18.88 -6.99 22.21
N PRO A 420 -19.51 -7.29 21.06
CA PRO A 420 -19.16 -8.45 20.24
C PRO A 420 -17.71 -8.51 19.77
N ALA A 421 -16.99 -7.39 19.76
CA ALA A 421 -15.58 -7.36 19.39
C ALA A 421 -14.71 -8.19 20.36
N HIS A 422 -15.16 -8.39 21.60
CA HIS A 422 -14.49 -9.25 22.59
C HIS A 422 -14.53 -10.73 22.24
N ASP A 423 -15.49 -11.16 21.42
CA ASP A 423 -15.67 -12.56 21.00
C ASP A 423 -14.80 -12.92 19.78
N VAL A 424 -14.16 -11.93 19.14
CA VAL A 424 -13.33 -12.14 17.95
C VAL A 424 -11.96 -12.68 18.38
N ASP A 425 -11.62 -13.88 17.92
CA ASP A 425 -10.29 -14.46 18.15
C ASP A 425 -9.22 -13.82 17.24
N MET A 426 -7.94 -13.99 17.58
CA MET A 426 -6.82 -13.41 16.82
C MET A 426 -6.81 -13.84 15.34
N ARG A 427 -7.26 -15.06 15.04
CA ARG A 427 -7.28 -15.60 13.69
C ARG A 427 -8.37 -14.93 12.87
N ASP A 428 -9.58 -14.80 13.41
CA ASP A 428 -10.69 -14.12 12.74
C ASP A 428 -10.42 -12.62 12.60
N ALA A 429 -9.77 -12.00 13.58
CA ALA A 429 -9.30 -10.62 13.48
C ALA A 429 -8.36 -10.42 12.28
N GLN A 430 -7.44 -11.35 12.05
CA GLN A 430 -6.56 -11.33 10.87
C GLN A 430 -7.26 -11.77 9.59
N LEU A 431 -8.25 -12.66 9.61
CA LEU A 431 -8.85 -13.18 8.38
C LEU A 431 -9.95 -12.28 7.81
N LEU A 432 -10.70 -11.63 8.69
CA LEU A 432 -12.01 -11.06 8.37
C LEU A 432 -12.10 -9.55 8.62
N TYR A 433 -11.23 -9.00 9.47
CA TYR A 433 -11.37 -7.60 9.91
C TYR A 433 -10.17 -6.72 9.55
N GLN A 434 -9.08 -7.25 8.99
CA GLN A 434 -7.86 -6.47 8.68
C GLN A 434 -7.96 -5.60 7.40
N VAL A 435 -9.09 -4.97 7.18
CA VAL A 435 -9.38 -4.20 5.98
C VAL A 435 -8.94 -2.75 6.08
N GLY A 436 -8.59 -2.18 4.94
CA GLY A 436 -8.56 -0.76 4.64
C GLY A 436 -9.43 -0.46 3.41
N PRO A 437 -9.45 0.79 2.93
CA PRO A 437 -10.24 1.19 1.77
C PRO A 437 -9.78 0.47 0.49
N PRO A 438 -10.68 0.21 -0.48
CA PRO A 438 -12.09 0.55 -0.49
C PRO A 438 -12.89 -0.26 0.54
N TYR A 439 -13.78 0.39 1.29
CA TYR A 439 -14.75 -0.28 2.16
C TYR A 439 -16.06 -0.44 1.41
N ILE A 440 -16.55 -1.67 1.28
CA ILE A 440 -17.70 -2.00 0.42
C ILE A 440 -18.75 -2.74 1.25
N GLY A 441 -19.99 -2.27 1.21
CA GLY A 441 -21.11 -2.96 1.85
C GLY A 441 -22.46 -2.40 1.42
N VAL A 442 -23.53 -3.16 1.65
CA VAL A 442 -24.88 -2.60 1.48
C VAL A 442 -25.08 -1.39 2.39
N ALA A 443 -25.89 -0.43 1.96
CA ALA A 443 -26.04 0.86 2.63
C ALA A 443 -26.39 0.72 4.13
N SER A 444 -27.25 -0.24 4.47
CA SER A 444 -27.65 -0.53 5.85
C SER A 444 -26.49 -1.00 6.72
N ASP A 445 -25.64 -1.91 6.24
CA ASP A 445 -24.47 -2.39 6.98
C ASP A 445 -23.37 -1.34 7.06
N MET A 446 -23.11 -0.62 5.97
CA MET A 446 -22.16 0.50 5.99
C MET A 446 -22.58 1.54 7.04
N PHE A 447 -23.88 1.87 7.11
CA PHE A 447 -24.38 2.82 8.09
C PHE A 447 -24.22 2.33 9.54
N ARG A 448 -24.43 1.03 9.80
CA ARG A 448 -24.15 0.43 11.12
C ARG A 448 -22.68 0.57 11.51
N VAL A 449 -21.76 0.24 10.60
CA VAL A 449 -20.31 0.38 10.84
C VAL A 449 -19.95 1.85 11.05
N VAL A 450 -20.41 2.75 10.18
CA VAL A 450 -20.08 4.19 10.24
C VAL A 450 -20.58 4.83 11.53
N ASN A 451 -21.78 4.51 12.01
CA ASN A 451 -22.26 4.98 13.30
C ASN A 451 -21.32 4.56 14.42
N ARG A 452 -21.02 3.27 14.50
CA ARG A 452 -20.13 2.75 15.54
C ARG A 452 -18.69 3.28 15.41
N TRP A 453 -18.24 3.50 14.19
CA TRP A 453 -16.93 4.08 13.89
C TRP A 453 -16.82 5.50 14.43
N THR A 454 -17.87 6.33 14.28
CA THR A 454 -17.89 7.70 14.84
C THR A 454 -17.87 7.74 16.36
N GLU A 455 -18.42 6.72 17.03
CA GLU A 455 -18.37 6.60 18.50
C GLU A 455 -16.96 6.23 19.00
N LEU A 456 -16.24 5.38 18.26
CA LEU A 456 -14.98 4.79 18.70
C LEU A 456 -13.75 5.61 18.29
N VAL A 457 -13.79 6.30 17.15
CA VAL A 457 -12.59 6.85 16.51
C VAL A 457 -11.82 7.87 17.36
N ARG A 458 -12.53 8.69 18.14
CA ARG A 458 -11.89 9.66 19.04
C ARG A 458 -11.15 8.97 20.19
N ALA A 459 -11.75 7.93 20.77
CA ALA A 459 -11.13 7.16 21.84
C ALA A 459 -9.91 6.38 21.35
N VAL A 460 -10.02 5.72 20.19
CA VAL A 460 -8.90 5.00 19.56
C VAL A 460 -7.75 5.95 19.22
N HIS A 461 -8.05 7.14 18.67
CA HIS A 461 -7.05 8.16 18.42
C HIS A 461 -6.39 8.67 19.72
N LYS A 462 -7.16 8.82 20.82
CA LYS A 462 -6.60 9.20 22.12
C LYS A 462 -5.59 8.17 22.64
N GLU A 463 -5.86 6.88 22.49
CA GLU A 463 -4.92 5.81 22.88
C GLU A 463 -3.73 5.68 21.93
N LYS A 464 -3.91 5.99 20.64
CA LYS A 464 -2.87 5.93 19.63
C LYS A 464 -2.98 7.14 18.70
N PRO A 465 -2.34 8.29 18.98
CA PRO A 465 -2.48 9.50 18.18
C PRO A 465 -1.60 9.43 16.94
N GLN A 466 -2.00 8.63 15.95
CA GLN A 466 -1.24 8.40 14.73
C GLN A 466 -2.11 8.42 13.48
N LEU A 467 -1.46 8.38 12.32
CA LEU A 467 -2.09 8.40 11.01
C LEU A 467 -3.25 7.40 10.87
N LEU A 468 -3.03 6.13 11.23
CA LEU A 468 -3.92 4.98 10.93
C LEU A 468 -5.00 4.71 12.00
N SER A 469 -5.20 5.62 12.94
CA SER A 469 -6.11 5.39 14.07
C SER A 469 -7.57 5.34 13.64
N GLU A 470 -7.92 6.04 12.56
CA GLU A 470 -9.25 5.92 11.97
C GLU A 470 -9.50 4.52 11.41
N MET A 471 -8.49 3.88 10.80
CA MET A 471 -8.62 2.52 10.28
C MET A 471 -8.78 1.50 11.41
N TYR A 472 -7.99 1.59 12.48
CA TYR A 472 -8.19 0.68 13.62
C TYR A 472 -9.58 0.82 14.25
N ALA A 473 -10.10 2.05 14.33
CA ALA A 473 -11.45 2.30 14.80
C ALA A 473 -12.52 1.71 13.86
N TYR A 474 -12.29 1.73 12.54
CA TYR A 474 -13.18 1.07 11.58
C TYR A 474 -13.23 -0.44 11.81
N GLN A 475 -12.07 -1.08 11.97
CA GLN A 475 -11.98 -2.53 12.17
C GLN A 475 -12.66 -2.96 13.48
N LEU A 476 -12.44 -2.19 14.56
CA LEU A 476 -13.12 -2.40 15.83
C LEU A 476 -14.64 -2.20 15.70
N ALA A 477 -15.08 -1.17 14.97
CA ALA A 477 -16.50 -0.92 14.72
C ALA A 477 -17.15 -2.06 13.92
N ALA A 478 -16.50 -2.57 12.88
CA ALA A 478 -17.00 -3.70 12.10
C ALA A 478 -17.11 -4.98 12.94
N ALA A 479 -16.12 -5.26 13.78
CA ALA A 479 -16.13 -6.39 14.70
C ALA A 479 -17.26 -6.28 15.73
N ASP A 480 -17.45 -5.11 16.34
CA ASP A 480 -18.54 -4.83 17.27
C ASP A 480 -19.92 -4.97 16.62
N GLN A 481 -20.04 -4.63 15.33
CA GLN A 481 -21.27 -4.80 14.56
C GLN A 481 -21.46 -6.21 13.99
N LYS A 482 -20.54 -7.15 14.24
CA LYS A 482 -20.53 -8.51 13.69
C LYS A 482 -20.62 -8.51 12.15
N LEU A 483 -19.89 -7.60 11.51
CA LEU A 483 -19.83 -7.43 10.07
C LEU A 483 -18.44 -7.82 9.56
N PRO A 484 -18.14 -9.12 9.39
CA PRO A 484 -16.88 -9.57 8.83
C PRO A 484 -16.78 -9.22 7.35
N HIS A 485 -15.55 -9.00 6.89
CA HIS A 485 -15.28 -8.68 5.49
C HIS A 485 -14.77 -9.90 4.72
N GLY A 486 -15.19 -9.99 3.45
CA GLY A 486 -14.37 -10.59 2.42
C GLY A 486 -13.13 -9.71 2.20
N VAL A 487 -12.03 -10.07 2.88
CA VAL A 487 -10.75 -9.36 2.75
C VAL A 487 -10.08 -9.78 1.43
N VAL A 488 -9.85 -8.81 0.55
CA VAL A 488 -9.34 -9.03 -0.82
C VAL A 488 -7.95 -8.39 -0.97
N ASP A 489 -7.00 -9.14 -1.51
CA ASP A 489 -5.64 -8.67 -1.79
C ASP A 489 -5.56 -7.96 -3.14
N SER A 490 -6.38 -8.39 -4.10
CA SER A 490 -6.24 -8.02 -5.50
C SER A 490 -6.94 -6.73 -5.93
N MET A 491 -7.58 -5.97 -5.03
CA MET A 491 -8.27 -4.73 -5.44
C MET A 491 -7.27 -3.62 -5.74
N MET A 492 -6.10 -3.62 -5.11
CA MET A 492 -5.21 -2.47 -5.09
C MET A 492 -3.73 -2.84 -5.24
N ILE A 493 -2.96 -1.88 -5.77
CA ILE A 493 -1.51 -1.76 -5.55
C ILE A 493 -1.19 -0.38 -4.97
N SER A 494 -0.13 -0.27 -4.15
CA SER A 494 0.31 0.98 -3.53
C SER A 494 1.84 1.12 -3.59
N GLY A 495 2.58 0.82 -2.52
CA GLY A 495 4.05 0.81 -2.49
C GLY A 495 4.61 -0.39 -3.20
N VAL A 496 5.69 -0.22 -3.95
CA VAL A 496 6.28 -1.32 -4.75
C VAL A 496 6.74 -2.51 -3.91
N ASP A 497 6.92 -2.32 -2.60
CA ASP A 497 7.30 -3.34 -1.61
C ASP A 497 6.11 -3.82 -0.75
N ALA A 498 4.90 -3.29 -0.98
CA ALA A 498 3.72 -3.63 -0.20
C ALA A 498 3.31 -5.10 -0.38
N TYR A 499 2.77 -5.65 0.70
CA TYR A 499 2.31 -7.04 0.79
C TYR A 499 0.77 -7.09 0.91
N GLY A 500 0.16 -8.19 0.44
CA GLY A 500 -1.30 -8.32 0.40
C GLY A 500 -1.94 -7.46 -0.69
N GLU A 501 -1.21 -7.23 -1.78
CA GLU A 501 -1.62 -6.39 -2.91
C GLU A 501 -1.40 -7.12 -4.24
N ALA A 502 -2.06 -6.65 -5.30
CA ALA A 502 -2.07 -7.27 -6.62
C ALA A 502 -0.77 -7.10 -7.44
N TRP A 503 0.37 -6.89 -6.77
CA TRP A 503 1.64 -6.68 -7.45
C TRP A 503 2.10 -7.87 -8.30
N ASP A 504 1.67 -9.07 -7.93
CA ASP A 504 1.99 -10.26 -8.71
C ASP A 504 1.29 -10.30 -10.08
N TYR A 505 0.20 -9.54 -10.28
CA TYR A 505 -0.35 -9.29 -11.61
C TYR A 505 0.62 -8.49 -12.47
N ILE A 506 1.22 -7.45 -11.89
CA ILE A 506 2.19 -6.60 -12.58
C ILE A 506 3.48 -7.36 -12.85
N ASP A 507 3.94 -8.16 -11.88
CA ASP A 507 5.13 -9.01 -12.03
C ASP A 507 4.98 -10.03 -13.18
N ALA A 508 3.74 -10.47 -13.46
CA ALA A 508 3.43 -11.45 -14.50
C ALA A 508 3.31 -10.85 -15.93
N LEU A 509 3.21 -9.52 -16.08
CA LEU A 509 3.11 -8.89 -17.41
C LEU A 509 4.39 -9.11 -18.24
N PRO A 510 4.32 -9.26 -19.57
CA PRO A 510 5.51 -9.15 -20.41
C PRO A 510 6.16 -7.76 -20.25
N ASN A 511 7.49 -7.66 -20.29
CA ASN A 511 8.18 -6.39 -19.99
C ASN A 511 7.77 -5.27 -20.96
N GLU A 512 7.62 -5.60 -22.24
CA GLU A 512 7.13 -4.71 -23.30
C GLU A 512 5.71 -4.18 -23.06
N GLU A 513 4.93 -4.85 -22.20
CA GLU A 513 3.54 -4.49 -21.88
C GLU A 513 3.40 -3.64 -20.62
N VAL A 514 4.40 -3.61 -19.74
CA VAL A 514 4.28 -3.04 -18.38
C VAL A 514 3.86 -1.58 -18.40
N CYS A 515 4.58 -0.75 -19.15
CA CYS A 515 4.26 0.68 -19.25
C CYS A 515 2.92 0.90 -19.96
N ARG A 516 2.65 0.13 -21.03
CA ARG A 516 1.40 0.21 -21.79
C ARG A 516 0.20 -0.13 -20.92
N MET A 517 0.27 -1.19 -20.11
CA MET A 517 -0.80 -1.59 -19.20
C MET A 517 -1.01 -0.61 -18.06
N GLY A 518 0.05 0.06 -17.59
CA GLY A 518 -0.09 1.18 -16.66
C GLY A 518 -0.81 2.36 -17.32
N ALA A 519 -0.32 2.78 -18.49
CA ALA A 519 -0.85 3.93 -19.21
C ALA A 519 -2.21 3.68 -19.87
N SER A 520 -2.60 2.46 -20.19
CA SER A 520 -3.88 2.12 -20.82
C SER A 520 -4.30 0.71 -20.38
N PRO A 521 -4.88 0.58 -19.17
CA PRO A 521 -5.27 -0.70 -18.59
C PRO A 521 -6.20 -1.49 -19.52
N ASN A 522 -5.90 -2.78 -19.70
CA ASN A 522 -6.75 -3.71 -20.43
C ASN A 522 -6.98 -5.00 -19.63
N PRO A 523 -7.99 -5.02 -18.74
CA PRO A 523 -8.26 -6.17 -17.88
C PRO A 523 -8.73 -7.43 -18.66
N SER A 524 -9.11 -7.28 -19.94
CA SER A 524 -9.45 -8.44 -20.79
C SER A 524 -8.20 -9.16 -21.31
N ALA A 525 -7.05 -8.48 -21.37
CA ALA A 525 -5.78 -9.06 -21.79
C ALA A 525 -5.02 -9.69 -20.62
N TYR A 526 -5.01 -9.02 -19.48
CA TYR A 526 -4.30 -9.46 -18.27
C TYR A 526 -5.12 -9.12 -17.03
N PRO A 527 -5.08 -9.93 -15.95
CA PRO A 527 -5.62 -9.52 -14.67
C PRO A 527 -4.89 -8.25 -14.20
N LEU A 528 -5.63 -7.27 -13.71
CA LEU A 528 -5.09 -6.00 -13.20
C LEU A 528 -5.78 -5.64 -11.87
N PRO A 529 -5.11 -4.88 -10.98
CA PRO A 529 -5.76 -4.31 -9.80
C PRO A 529 -6.87 -3.33 -10.22
N THR A 530 -7.87 -3.17 -9.37
CA THR A 530 -8.92 -2.14 -9.55
C THR A 530 -8.40 -0.73 -9.33
N LEU A 531 -7.51 -0.58 -8.34
CA LEU A 531 -7.04 0.70 -7.84
C LEU A 531 -5.51 0.75 -7.80
N LEU A 532 -4.95 1.93 -8.05
CA LEU A 532 -3.60 2.29 -7.65
C LEU A 532 -3.69 3.35 -6.55
N HIS A 533 -3.30 3.02 -5.32
CA HIS A 533 -3.24 3.96 -4.20
C HIS A 533 -1.91 4.71 -4.19
N TYR A 534 -1.91 5.91 -4.76
CA TYR A 534 -0.71 6.71 -5.03
C TYR A 534 -0.22 7.50 -3.80
N CYS A 535 -0.29 6.90 -2.62
CA CYS A 535 0.25 7.48 -1.40
C CYS A 535 1.79 7.43 -1.35
N GLN A 536 2.41 6.62 -2.20
CA GLN A 536 3.84 6.34 -2.24
C GLN A 536 4.60 7.17 -3.29
N TYR A 537 5.89 6.90 -3.42
CA TYR A 537 6.80 7.58 -4.32
C TYR A 537 7.19 6.59 -5.44
N TYR A 538 6.95 6.97 -6.70
CA TYR A 538 7.27 6.13 -7.86
C TYR A 538 8.30 6.83 -8.74
N GLY A 539 9.15 6.10 -9.45
CA GLY A 539 9.98 6.71 -10.47
C GLY A 539 10.71 5.70 -11.34
N VAL A 540 11.06 6.14 -12.55
CA VAL A 540 11.89 5.41 -13.50
C VAL A 540 12.65 6.43 -14.35
N ALA A 541 13.93 6.17 -14.59
CA ALA A 541 14.85 7.12 -15.22
C ALA A 541 14.79 8.50 -14.54
N ASN A 542 14.51 9.54 -15.32
CA ASN A 542 14.39 10.93 -14.86
C ASN A 542 12.94 11.31 -14.54
N VAL A 543 12.01 10.36 -14.49
CA VAL A 543 10.60 10.61 -14.22
C VAL A 543 10.27 10.09 -12.83
N VAL A 544 9.69 10.94 -12.01
CA VAL A 544 9.24 10.58 -10.67
C VAL A 544 7.82 11.07 -10.47
N PHE A 545 7.07 10.38 -9.62
CA PHE A 545 5.75 10.78 -9.19
C PHE A 545 5.67 10.76 -7.67
N ALA A 546 5.21 11.87 -7.11
CA ALA A 546 4.84 11.98 -5.72
C ALA A 546 3.67 12.95 -5.60
N LYS A 547 2.58 12.54 -4.95
CA LYS A 547 1.38 13.39 -4.85
C LYS A 547 1.64 14.79 -4.28
N ARG A 548 2.59 14.92 -3.35
CA ARG A 548 2.95 16.21 -2.72
C ARG A 548 3.87 17.08 -3.57
N SER A 549 4.39 16.56 -4.69
CA SER A 549 5.19 17.33 -5.65
C SER A 549 4.35 17.89 -6.81
N ILE A 550 3.08 17.48 -6.93
CA ILE A 550 2.17 18.00 -7.96
C ILE A 550 1.87 19.48 -7.66
N PRO A 551 2.12 20.39 -8.61
CA PRO A 551 1.73 21.80 -8.46
C PRO A 551 0.24 21.93 -8.22
N THR A 552 -0.17 22.78 -7.29
CA THR A 552 -1.60 22.98 -6.99
C THR A 552 -2.39 23.54 -8.17
N ASN A 553 -1.72 24.18 -9.12
CA ASN A 553 -2.29 24.69 -10.37
C ASN A 553 -2.14 23.71 -11.56
N PHE A 554 -1.81 22.44 -11.32
CA PHE A 554 -1.58 21.47 -12.41
C PHE A 554 -2.79 21.35 -13.36
N VAL A 555 -4.01 21.35 -12.81
CA VAL A 555 -5.27 21.32 -13.58
C VAL A 555 -5.72 22.75 -13.89
N THR A 556 -4.96 23.45 -14.74
CA THR A 556 -5.27 24.79 -15.28
C THR A 556 -4.87 24.88 -16.75
N CYS A 557 -5.32 25.91 -17.47
CA CYS A 557 -5.04 26.07 -18.90
C CYS A 557 -3.54 26.18 -19.22
N GLN A 558 -2.83 27.01 -18.46
CA GLN A 558 -1.44 27.40 -18.75
C GLN A 558 -0.39 26.44 -18.16
N SER A 559 -0.74 25.59 -17.18
CA SER A 559 0.20 24.61 -16.62
C SER A 559 0.65 23.62 -17.69
N PRO A 560 1.94 23.31 -17.85
CA PRO A 560 2.38 22.21 -18.70
C PRO A 560 1.92 20.85 -18.16
N LEU A 561 2.08 19.81 -18.98
CA LEU A 561 1.87 18.41 -18.62
C LEU A 561 3.13 17.82 -17.94
N LEU A 562 2.95 16.71 -17.23
CA LEU A 562 4.05 15.93 -16.64
C LEU A 562 4.92 15.30 -17.73
N GLU A 563 6.22 15.21 -17.45
CA GLU A 563 7.09 14.31 -18.18
C GLU A 563 6.63 12.85 -17.99
N GLU A 564 6.71 12.06 -19.05
CA GLU A 564 6.32 10.65 -19.05
C GLU A 564 7.56 9.76 -19.16
N PRO A 565 7.49 8.52 -18.64
CA PRO A 565 8.57 7.56 -18.81
C PRO A 565 8.97 7.35 -20.27
N PRO A 566 10.24 6.97 -20.55
CA PRO A 566 10.68 6.60 -21.89
C PRO A 566 9.83 5.47 -22.50
N ILE A 567 9.72 5.41 -23.84
CA ILE A 567 8.95 4.37 -24.53
C ILE A 567 9.47 2.97 -24.17
N ASP A 568 10.78 2.80 -24.04
CA ASP A 568 11.47 1.60 -23.60
C ASP A 568 11.79 1.62 -22.11
N ALA A 569 10.89 2.13 -21.26
CA ALA A 569 11.14 2.29 -19.82
C ALA A 569 11.63 1.02 -19.11
N MET A 570 11.33 -0.18 -19.62
CA MET A 570 11.86 -1.46 -19.07
C MET A 570 13.32 -1.77 -19.45
N SER A 571 13.97 -0.95 -20.28
CA SER A 571 15.37 -1.10 -20.65
C SER A 571 16.27 -0.98 -19.42
N SER A 572 17.31 -1.82 -19.33
CA SER A 572 18.21 -1.85 -18.18
C SER A 572 18.95 -0.51 -17.96
N GLN A 573 19.08 0.32 -19.00
CA GLN A 573 19.66 1.67 -18.87
C GLN A 573 18.80 2.62 -18.03
N TYR A 574 17.49 2.34 -17.92
CA TYR A 574 16.52 3.14 -17.18
C TYR A 574 16.13 2.52 -15.83
N ALA A 575 16.79 1.43 -15.42
CA ALA A 575 16.60 0.75 -14.14
C ALA A 575 17.17 1.56 -12.95
N TYR A 576 16.72 2.80 -12.82
CA TYR A 576 17.03 3.71 -11.74
C TYR A 576 15.90 4.71 -11.56
N MET A 577 15.89 5.43 -10.45
CA MET A 577 15.03 6.57 -10.20
C MET A 577 15.75 7.61 -9.35
N PHE A 578 15.18 8.80 -9.20
CA PHE A 578 15.67 9.78 -8.23
C PHE A 578 14.85 9.70 -6.95
N GLY A 579 15.51 9.53 -5.81
CA GLY A 579 14.88 9.54 -4.50
C GLY A 579 14.38 10.92 -4.09
N ARG A 580 13.68 10.98 -2.95
CA ARG A 580 13.18 12.26 -2.37
C ARG A 580 14.30 13.22 -1.98
N ASP A 581 15.52 12.72 -1.81
CA ASP A 581 16.74 13.47 -1.55
C ASP A 581 17.45 13.92 -2.83
N GLY A 582 16.86 13.69 -4.01
CA GLY A 582 17.43 14.02 -5.31
C GLY A 582 18.57 13.09 -5.74
N LYS A 583 18.85 12.01 -4.99
CA LYS A 583 19.91 11.06 -5.36
C LYS A 583 19.38 9.97 -6.26
N ARG A 584 20.19 9.57 -7.23
CA ARG A 584 19.91 8.39 -8.06
C ARG A 584 19.94 7.13 -7.19
N GLN A 585 18.94 6.28 -7.38
CA GLN A 585 18.76 4.97 -6.77
C GLN A 585 18.56 3.97 -7.90
N ASP A 586 19.47 2.99 -8.03
CA ASP A 586 19.30 1.93 -9.00
C ASP A 586 18.22 0.94 -8.52
N LEU A 587 17.45 0.42 -9.46
CA LEU A 587 16.31 -0.46 -9.20
C LEU A 587 16.67 -1.89 -9.59
N ASP A 588 16.34 -2.85 -8.72
CA ASP A 588 16.41 -4.26 -9.12
C ASP A 588 15.33 -4.57 -10.18
N SER A 589 15.43 -5.74 -10.83
CA SER A 589 14.51 -6.08 -11.93
C SER A 589 13.03 -6.08 -11.53
N LYS A 590 12.72 -6.41 -10.28
CA LYS A 590 11.34 -6.52 -9.80
C LYS A 590 10.80 -5.13 -9.48
N ASP A 591 11.54 -4.35 -8.70
CA ASP A 591 11.15 -2.99 -8.33
C ASP A 591 11.12 -2.08 -9.56
N HIS A 592 12.06 -2.24 -10.50
CA HIS A 592 12.06 -1.55 -11.77
C HIS A 592 10.74 -1.73 -12.51
N LYS A 593 10.25 -2.97 -12.62
CA LYS A 593 8.99 -3.28 -13.29
C LYS A 593 7.79 -2.64 -12.62
N ARG A 594 7.71 -2.77 -11.30
CA ARG A 594 6.62 -2.19 -10.48
C ARG A 594 6.61 -0.67 -10.57
N HIS A 595 7.79 -0.04 -10.52
CA HIS A 595 7.96 1.40 -10.71
C HIS A 595 7.62 1.88 -12.11
N VAL A 596 7.96 1.12 -13.17
CA VAL A 596 7.56 1.42 -14.55
C VAL A 596 6.05 1.43 -14.66
N PHE A 597 5.37 0.39 -14.15
CA PHE A 597 3.91 0.33 -14.18
C PHE A 597 3.28 1.55 -13.49
N SER A 598 3.67 1.82 -12.24
CA SER A 598 3.08 2.92 -11.47
C SER A 598 3.41 4.29 -12.06
N SER A 599 4.64 4.51 -12.52
CA SER A 599 5.04 5.77 -13.16
C SER A 599 4.25 6.01 -14.45
N CYS A 600 4.10 4.99 -15.29
CA CYS A 600 3.31 5.11 -16.52
C CYS A 600 1.82 5.34 -16.20
N ALA A 601 1.25 4.60 -15.26
CA ALA A 601 -0.15 4.77 -14.83
C ALA A 601 -0.43 6.18 -14.31
N MET A 602 0.40 6.67 -13.39
CA MET A 602 0.18 7.98 -12.77
C MET A 602 0.41 9.14 -13.73
N THR A 603 1.49 9.11 -14.52
CA THR A 603 1.79 10.20 -15.45
C THR A 603 0.80 10.27 -16.60
N SER A 604 0.40 9.12 -17.19
CA SER A 604 -0.64 9.06 -18.21
C SER A 604 -1.99 9.55 -17.68
N ALA A 605 -2.46 9.04 -16.53
CA ALA A 605 -3.76 9.44 -16.00
C ALA A 605 -3.80 10.94 -15.64
N MET A 606 -2.73 11.48 -15.06
CA MET A 606 -2.62 12.91 -14.77
C MET A 606 -2.59 13.76 -16.03
N ASN A 607 -1.81 13.35 -17.03
CA ASN A 607 -1.71 14.08 -18.30
C ASN A 607 -3.02 14.02 -19.10
N GLU A 608 -3.69 12.88 -19.13
CA GLU A 608 -5.00 12.73 -19.76
C GLU A 608 -6.05 13.59 -19.05
N ALA A 609 -6.07 13.62 -17.72
CA ALA A 609 -6.97 14.47 -16.95
C ALA A 609 -6.71 15.96 -17.26
N ALA A 610 -5.45 16.40 -17.19
CA ALA A 610 -5.10 17.79 -17.47
C ALA A 610 -5.36 18.18 -18.94
N LEU A 611 -5.13 17.26 -19.89
CA LEU A 611 -5.43 17.48 -21.30
C LEU A 611 -6.94 17.55 -21.54
N PHE A 612 -7.71 16.67 -20.91
CA PHE A 612 -9.18 16.73 -20.95
C PHE A 612 -9.66 18.08 -20.42
N PHE A 613 -9.13 18.54 -19.28
CA PHE A 613 -9.47 19.85 -18.75
C PHE A 613 -9.21 20.97 -19.76
N LYS A 614 -8.03 20.97 -20.38
CA LYS A 614 -7.62 21.99 -21.37
C LYS A 614 -8.48 21.98 -22.62
N LEU A 615 -8.84 20.80 -23.12
CA LEU A 615 -9.63 20.69 -24.34
C LEU A 615 -11.07 21.18 -24.17
N HIS A 616 -11.62 21.08 -22.95
CA HIS A 616 -13.03 21.35 -22.70
C HIS A 616 -13.30 22.65 -21.94
N HIS A 617 -12.33 23.19 -21.21
CA HIS A 617 -12.52 24.38 -20.36
C HIS A 617 -11.59 25.55 -20.69
N CYS A 618 -10.70 25.40 -21.67
CA CYS A 618 -9.71 26.44 -22.01
C CYS A 618 -9.82 26.89 -23.46
N ASP A 619 -9.48 28.16 -23.69
CA ASP A 619 -9.23 28.65 -25.03
C ASP A 619 -7.99 27.97 -25.62
N LYS A 620 -8.06 27.66 -26.93
CA LYS A 620 -6.96 26.98 -27.64
C LYS A 620 -5.63 27.72 -27.55
N SER A 621 -5.66 29.05 -27.43
CA SER A 621 -4.46 29.89 -27.27
C SER A 621 -3.82 29.80 -25.89
N GLU A 622 -4.55 29.32 -24.87
CA GLU A 622 -4.09 29.20 -23.49
C GLU A 622 -3.76 27.77 -23.08
N ALA A 623 -4.27 26.77 -23.82
CA ALA A 623 -4.09 25.35 -23.56
C ALA A 623 -2.63 24.90 -23.76
N ASN A 624 -1.85 24.92 -22.69
CA ASN A 624 -0.48 24.41 -22.69
C ASN A 624 -0.46 22.87 -22.68
N THR A 625 -0.06 22.27 -23.80
CA THR A 625 0.00 20.80 -23.99
C THR A 625 1.42 20.25 -23.95
N GLU A 626 2.42 21.07 -23.60
CA GLU A 626 3.81 20.65 -23.55
C GLU A 626 4.09 19.78 -22.31
N LYS A 627 4.75 18.63 -22.48
CA LYS A 627 5.21 17.75 -21.39
C LYS A 627 6.55 18.25 -20.85
N LYS A 628 6.51 19.14 -19.85
CA LYS A 628 7.70 19.85 -19.32
C LYS A 628 7.80 19.86 -17.80
N ILE A 629 6.78 19.39 -17.08
CA ILE A 629 6.85 19.32 -15.62
C ILE A 629 7.64 18.09 -15.22
N SER A 630 8.89 18.32 -14.82
CA SER A 630 9.68 17.33 -14.08
C SER A 630 9.40 17.45 -12.59
N LEU A 631 9.15 16.32 -11.93
CA LEU A 631 8.94 16.26 -10.48
C LEU A 631 10.21 15.82 -9.73
N VAL A 632 11.32 15.66 -10.43
CA VAL A 632 12.64 15.40 -9.83
C VAL A 632 13.04 16.64 -9.04
N ARG A 633 13.41 16.45 -7.78
CA ARG A 633 13.90 17.56 -6.95
C ARG A 633 15.31 17.93 -7.40
N SER A 634 15.48 19.21 -7.73
CA SER A 634 16.77 19.85 -8.05
C SER A 634 17.68 19.93 -6.83
#